data_AF-E6QU67-F1
#
_entry.id   AF-E6QU67-F1
#
_cell.length_a   1.000
_cell.length_b   1.000
_cell.length_c   1.000
_cell.angle_alpha   90.00
_cell.angle_beta   90.00
_cell.angle_gamma   90.00
#
_symmetry.space_group_name_H-M   'P 1'
#
loop_
_entity.id
_entity.type
_entity.pdbx_description
1 polymer ?
#
loop_
_entity_poly.entity_id
_entity_poly.type
_entity_poly.pdbx_seq_one_letter_code
_entity_poly.pdbx_strand_id
1 'polypeptide(L)'
;MQTANQSAQVSQILNQSKNLPEDPKKERVVMWRVFRNEAAALEYSHHILLEPDQRIVGGRSTDSAGDFFWLGVEVADVAAWGNTHAIQLADPFDGTGMK
;
A
#
# COMPACT_ATOMS: atom_id res chain seq x y z
N MET A 1 -1.95 -10.18 -19.48
CA MET A 1 -1.92 -11.36 -18.57
C MET A 1 -1.34 -11.03 -17.19
N GLN A 2 -0.66 -9.88 -17.00
CA GLN A 2 -0.03 -9.49 -15.72
C GLN A 2 -1.03 -8.99 -14.65
N THR A 3 -2.10 -8.29 -15.05
CA THR A 3 -3.11 -7.71 -14.16
C THR A 3 -3.99 -8.72 -13.42
N ALA A 4 -4.25 -9.89 -14.01
CA ALA A 4 -5.08 -10.94 -13.40
C ALA A 4 -4.37 -11.65 -12.22
N ASN A 5 -3.04 -11.80 -12.30
CA ASN A 5 -2.26 -12.39 -11.21
C ASN A 5 -2.10 -11.39 -10.05
N GLN A 6 -1.97 -10.10 -10.37
CA GLN A 6 -1.88 -9.03 -9.37
C GLN A 6 -3.17 -8.89 -8.56
N SER A 7 -4.33 -8.95 -9.18
CA SER A 7 -5.63 -8.85 -8.49
C SER A 7 -5.86 -10.02 -7.53
N ALA A 8 -5.52 -11.26 -7.93
CA ALA A 8 -5.59 -12.41 -7.05
C ALA A 8 -4.66 -12.27 -5.84
N GLN A 9 -3.42 -11.80 -6.06
CA GLN A 9 -2.46 -11.54 -4.99
C GLN A 9 -2.95 -10.43 -4.04
N VAL A 10 -3.48 -9.33 -4.58
CA VAL A 10 -4.04 -8.23 -3.80
C VAL A 10 -5.22 -8.70 -2.96
N SER A 11 -6.14 -9.47 -3.53
CA SER A 11 -7.27 -10.04 -2.79
C SER A 11 -6.80 -10.93 -1.62
N GLN A 12 -5.75 -11.73 -1.82
CA GLN A 12 -5.14 -12.49 -0.73
C GLN A 12 -4.55 -11.57 0.35
N ILE A 13 -3.79 -10.56 -0.06
CA ILE A 13 -3.17 -9.57 0.84
C ILE A 13 -4.24 -8.87 1.69
N LEU A 14 -5.32 -8.38 1.07
CA LEU A 14 -6.42 -7.70 1.75
C LEU A 14 -7.18 -8.59 2.74
N ASN A 15 -7.15 -9.91 2.53
CA ASN A 15 -7.71 -10.86 3.48
C ASN A 15 -6.80 -11.08 4.72
N GLN A 16 -5.51 -10.76 4.61
CA GLN A 16 -4.58 -10.89 5.73
C GLN A 16 -4.76 -9.76 6.74
N SER A 17 -4.92 -10.13 8.00
CA SER A 17 -4.88 -9.16 9.11
C SER A 17 -3.45 -8.64 9.27
N LYS A 18 -3.18 -7.44 8.77
CA LYS A 18 -1.87 -6.79 8.86
C LYS A 18 -2.07 -5.33 9.28
N ASN A 19 -1.36 -4.92 10.32
CA ASN A 19 -1.37 -3.53 10.76
C ASN A 19 -0.58 -2.64 9.81
N LEU A 20 -0.82 -1.34 9.88
CA LEU A 20 -0.06 -0.35 9.12
C LEU A 20 1.44 -0.46 9.47
N PRO A 21 2.32 -0.20 8.50
CA PRO A 21 3.75 -0.21 8.75
C PRO A 21 4.09 0.87 9.78
N GLU A 22 4.70 0.48 10.90
CA GLU A 22 5.16 1.41 11.93
C GLU A 22 6.42 2.16 11.47
N ASP A 23 7.24 1.51 10.65
CA ASP A 23 8.56 2.00 10.26
C ASP A 23 8.79 1.73 8.75
N PRO A 24 8.24 2.57 7.86
CA PRO A 24 8.18 2.30 6.43
C PRO A 24 9.55 2.12 5.78
N LYS A 25 10.60 2.74 6.32
CA LYS A 25 11.97 2.55 5.87
C LYS A 25 12.52 1.17 6.24
N LYS A 26 12.20 0.64 7.43
CA LYS A 26 12.61 -0.71 7.83
C LYS A 26 11.82 -1.77 7.10
N GLU A 27 10.53 -1.50 6.89
CA GLU A 27 9.59 -2.38 6.18
C GLU A 27 9.68 -2.21 4.65
N ARG A 28 10.55 -1.31 4.16
CA ARG A 28 10.80 -1.01 2.75
C ARG A 28 9.55 -0.61 1.96
N VAL A 29 8.54 -0.13 2.66
CA VAL A 29 7.30 0.37 2.08
C VAL A 29 7.51 1.82 1.70
N VAL A 30 7.61 2.09 0.40
CA VAL A 30 7.86 3.44 -0.12
C VAL A 30 6.57 4.23 -0.33
N MET A 31 5.44 3.52 -0.40
CA MET A 31 4.13 4.12 -0.60
C MET A 31 3.07 3.21 0.00
N TRP A 32 2.07 3.77 0.67
CA TRP A 32 0.85 3.04 1.02
C TRP A 32 -0.34 3.97 1.05
N ARG A 33 -1.54 3.40 0.99
CA ARG A 33 -2.81 4.11 1.08
C ARG A 33 -3.84 3.24 1.78
N VAL A 34 -4.72 3.90 2.54
CA VAL A 34 -5.81 3.27 3.30
C VAL A 34 -7.14 3.48 2.60
N PHE A 35 -8.00 2.47 2.65
CA PHE A 35 -9.29 2.38 2.01
C PHE A 35 -10.31 1.80 2.98
N ARG A 36 -11.55 2.31 2.93
CA ARG A 36 -12.67 1.74 3.68
C ARG A 36 -13.37 0.59 2.95
N ASN A 37 -13.01 0.37 1.69
CA ASN A 37 -13.64 -0.63 0.83
C ASN A 37 -12.56 -1.48 0.15
N GLU A 38 -12.68 -2.80 0.26
CA GLU A 38 -11.80 -3.77 -0.39
C GLU A 38 -11.77 -3.58 -1.91
N ALA A 39 -12.93 -3.34 -2.54
CA ALA A 39 -13.01 -3.13 -3.99
C ALA A 39 -12.24 -1.89 -4.43
N ALA A 40 -12.29 -0.80 -3.64
CA ALA A 40 -11.52 0.41 -3.94
C ALA A 40 -10.01 0.18 -3.82
N ALA A 41 -9.58 -0.63 -2.84
CA ALA A 41 -8.19 -1.03 -2.71
C ALA A 41 -7.76 -1.89 -3.91
N LEU A 42 -8.59 -2.87 -4.31
CA LEU A 42 -8.34 -3.71 -5.47
C LEU A 42 -8.22 -2.88 -6.75
N GLU A 43 -9.17 -1.98 -7.01
CA GLU A 43 -9.11 -1.09 -8.17
C GLU A 43 -7.86 -0.21 -8.15
N TYR A 44 -7.52 0.38 -7.00
CA TYR A 44 -6.29 1.16 -6.88
C TYR A 44 -5.06 0.34 -7.26
N SER A 45 -4.99 -0.92 -6.84
CA SER A 45 -3.88 -1.80 -7.21
C SER A 45 -3.75 -1.97 -8.72
N HIS A 46 -4.84 -1.93 -9.50
CA HIS A 46 -4.78 -2.04 -10.97
C HIS A 46 -4.12 -0.82 -11.62
N HIS A 47 -4.12 0.32 -10.94
CA HIS A 47 -3.48 1.56 -11.38
C HIS A 47 -2.02 1.67 -10.91
N ILE A 48 -1.57 0.78 -10.00
CA ILE A 48 -0.18 0.73 -9.56
C ILE A 48 0.63 -0.03 -10.61
N LEU A 49 1.51 0.69 -11.30
CA LEU A 49 2.57 0.10 -12.11
C LEU A 49 3.72 -0.32 -11.20
N LEU A 50 3.85 -1.63 -11.00
CA LEU A 50 4.97 -2.21 -10.28
C LEU A 50 6.16 -2.38 -11.22
N GLU A 51 7.31 -1.90 -10.80
CA GLU A 51 8.60 -2.27 -11.39
C GLU A 51 9.02 -3.68 -10.93
N PRO A 52 9.95 -4.37 -11.63
CA PRO A 52 10.38 -5.73 -11.27
C PRO A 52 10.91 -5.90 -9.83
N ASP A 53 11.48 -4.84 -9.26
CA ASP A 53 11.99 -4.80 -7.89
C ASP A 53 10.95 -4.30 -6.87
N GLN A 54 9.70 -4.11 -7.30
CA GLN A 54 8.60 -3.64 -6.47
C GLN A 54 7.55 -4.73 -6.26
N ARG A 55 6.90 -4.71 -5.09
CA ARG A 55 5.86 -5.66 -4.70
C ARG A 55 4.71 -4.95 -4.02
N ILE A 56 3.49 -5.40 -4.31
CA ILE A 56 2.33 -4.96 -3.54
C ILE A 56 2.38 -5.64 -2.18
N VAL A 57 2.21 -4.86 -1.12
CA VAL A 57 2.00 -5.30 0.25
C VAL A 57 0.75 -4.65 0.80
N GLY A 58 0.22 -5.17 1.90
CA GLY A 58 -0.96 -4.58 2.51
C GLY A 58 -1.61 -5.53 3.50
N GLY A 59 -2.83 -5.18 3.85
CA GLY A 59 -3.69 -6.01 4.68
C GLY A 59 -4.96 -5.29 5.08
N ARG A 60 -5.73 -5.96 5.91
CA ARG A 60 -6.83 -5.34 6.64
C ARG A 60 -6.47 -5.18 8.10
N SER A 61 -6.97 -4.11 8.70
CA SER A 61 -6.91 -3.90 10.13
C SER A 61 -8.17 -3.16 10.56
N THR A 62 -8.40 -3.05 11.85
CA THR A 62 -9.62 -2.47 12.40
C THR A 62 -9.21 -1.30 13.28
N ASP A 63 -9.77 -0.13 13.03
CA ASP A 63 -9.57 1.05 13.86
C ASP A 63 -10.85 1.37 14.64
N SER A 64 -10.82 2.37 15.52
CA SER A 64 -11.98 2.89 16.24
C SER A 64 -13.19 3.23 15.35
N ALA A 65 -12.96 3.56 14.07
CA ALA A 65 -14.02 3.82 13.09
C ALA A 65 -14.49 2.57 12.29
N GLY A 66 -13.96 1.38 12.59
CA GLY A 66 -14.28 0.11 11.95
C GLY A 66 -13.15 -0.44 11.07
N ASP A 67 -13.46 -1.50 10.33
CA ASP A 67 -12.50 -2.17 9.45
C ASP A 67 -12.00 -1.25 8.33
N PHE A 68 -10.73 -1.39 8.02
CA PHE A 68 -10.09 -0.72 6.91
C PHE A 68 -9.09 -1.65 6.23
N PHE A 69 -8.88 -1.36 4.96
CA PHE A 69 -7.97 -2.06 4.08
C PHE A 69 -6.86 -1.11 3.71
N TRP A 70 -5.64 -1.58 3.62
CA TRP A 70 -4.53 -0.76 3.16
C TRP A 70 -3.69 -1.54 2.17
N LEU A 71 -3.17 -0.82 1.19
CA LEU A 71 -2.25 -1.34 0.20
C LEU A 71 -1.07 -0.41 0.07
N GLY A 72 0.10 -0.98 -0.06
CA GLY A 72 1.33 -0.28 -0.31
C GLY A 72 2.24 -1.01 -1.29
N VAL A 73 3.32 -0.32 -1.61
CA VAL A 73 4.37 -0.79 -2.50
C VAL A 73 5.63 -0.93 -1.66
N GLU A 74 6.09 -2.16 -1.54
CA GLU A 74 7.38 -2.52 -0.99
C GLU A 74 8.41 -2.58 -2.11
N VAL A 75 9.62 -2.07 -1.86
CA VAL A 75 10.75 -2.20 -2.79
C VAL A 75 11.78 -3.17 -2.24
N ALA A 76 12.46 -3.91 -3.11
CA ALA A 76 13.53 -4.81 -2.71
C ALA A 76 14.63 -4.08 -1.93
N ASP A 77 15.00 -2.88 -2.41
CA ASP A 77 16.01 -2.04 -1.80
C ASP A 77 15.65 -0.54 -1.91
N VAL A 78 15.45 0.08 -0.74
CA VAL A 78 15.07 1.50 -0.62
C VAL A 78 16.20 2.43 -1.09
N ALA A 79 17.47 2.01 -0.96
CA ALA A 79 18.61 2.79 -1.41
C ALA A 79 18.77 2.71 -2.94
N ALA A 80 18.51 1.54 -3.54
CA ALA A 80 18.54 1.33 -4.99
C ALA A 80 17.35 1.98 -5.71
N TRP A 81 16.20 2.09 -5.05
CA TRP A 81 15.05 2.84 -5.57
C TRP A 81 15.37 4.32 -5.83
N GLY A 82 16.42 4.86 -5.18
CA GLY A 82 17.03 6.15 -5.52
C GLY A 82 16.17 7.38 -5.23
N ASN A 83 14.93 7.19 -4.78
CA ASN A 83 13.94 8.24 -4.54
C ASN A 83 13.44 8.22 -3.10
N THR A 84 14.33 7.99 -2.12
CA THR A 84 14.01 8.01 -0.68
C THR A 84 13.29 9.27 -0.18
N HIS A 85 13.33 10.37 -0.94
CA HIS A 85 12.62 11.61 -0.66
C HIS A 85 11.16 11.59 -1.17
N ALA A 86 10.82 10.71 -2.10
CA ALA A 86 9.49 10.50 -2.63
C ALA A 86 8.73 9.38 -1.91
N ILE A 87 9.20 8.94 -0.72
CA ILE A 87 8.42 8.06 0.14
C ILE A 87 7.13 8.79 0.47
N GLN A 88 6.06 8.47 -0.24
CA GLN A 88 4.75 9.04 0.05
C GLN A 88 4.17 8.25 1.20
N LEU A 89 4.37 8.80 2.38
CA LEU A 89 3.50 8.58 3.51
C LEU A 89 2.13 9.13 3.06
N ALA A 90 1.25 8.30 2.51
CA ALA A 90 -0.14 8.73 2.47
C ALA A 90 -0.63 8.56 3.90
N ASP A 91 -0.34 9.57 4.72
CA ASP A 91 -0.98 9.75 6.00
C ASP A 91 -2.48 9.46 5.80
N PRO A 92 -3.05 8.47 6.52
CA PRO A 92 -4.44 8.08 6.34
C PRO A 92 -5.43 9.24 6.61
N PHE A 93 -4.92 10.38 7.12
CA PHE A 93 -5.66 11.57 7.48
C PHE A 93 -4.91 12.88 7.17
N ASP A 94 -4.09 12.97 6.11
CA ASP A 94 -3.62 14.29 5.68
C ASP A 94 -4.79 15.11 5.11
N GLY A 95 -5.44 15.83 6.03
CA GLY A 95 -6.35 16.94 5.78
C GLY A 95 -5.60 18.26 5.66
N THR A 96 -4.36 18.28 5.16
CA THR A 96 -3.51 19.48 5.15
C THR A 96 -2.95 19.78 3.77
N GLY A 97 -3.88 19.92 2.83
CA GLY A 97 -3.70 20.64 1.58
C GLY A 97 -4.66 21.83 1.42
N MET A 98 -5.01 22.53 2.50
CA MET A 98 -5.72 23.81 2.41
C MET A 98 -4.75 24.97 2.64
N LYS A 99 -4.42 25.60 1.51
CA LYS A 99 -3.89 26.95 1.25
C LYS A 99 -3.83 27.92 2.43
#